data_AF-E8LXD2-F1
#
_entry.id   AF-E8LXD2-F1
#
_cell.length_a   1.000
_cell.length_b   1.000
_cell.length_c   1.000
_cell.angle_alpha   90.00
_cell.angle_beta   90.00
_cell.angle_gamma   90.00
#
_symmetry.space_group_name_H-M   'P 1'
#
loop_
_entity.id
_entity.type
_entity.pdbx_description
1 polymer ?
#
loop_
_entity_poly.entity_id
_entity_poly.type
_entity_poly.pdbx_seq_one_letter_code
_entity_poly.pdbx_strand_id
1 'polypeptide(L)'
;MNNRILSGLVVVSSLSLFGCQSTQSSSEVDDETIAKWLRDSGIFSAQQASEQLETINYERGSADLNSDGHMEHFVLIRHRSFCGSGGCSAVIFDHSGKVINRLTSVKKPVLLTDSYQNGWQDFIVWSNGAYRSMRFNGTSYPSNPSVEPTVDRESQRRAALFGVTSTELYQQDGYGIKPIKNEVLWAPAEVYHFSFRHYGDPQNIYFATVDVRNEGLEIQALPLQP
;
A
#
# COMPACT_ATOMS: atom_id res chain seq x y z
N MET A 1 38.00 17.37 71.32
CA MET A 1 36.99 18.35 71.74
C MET A 1 36.95 19.49 70.72
N ASN A 2 35.73 19.91 70.37
CA ASN A 2 35.33 21.11 69.61
C ASN A 2 35.11 20.97 68.09
N ASN A 3 33.83 20.72 67.78
CA ASN A 3 33.12 21.05 66.54
C ASN A 3 33.28 22.52 66.14
N ARG A 4 33.29 22.82 64.84
CA ARG A 4 32.43 23.85 64.22
C ARG A 4 32.11 23.53 62.76
N ILE A 5 30.81 23.60 62.47
CA ILE A 5 30.13 23.56 61.16
C ILE A 5 30.34 24.92 60.47
N LEU A 6 30.52 24.95 59.14
CA LEU A 6 29.94 26.00 58.30
C LEU A 6 29.72 25.54 56.87
N SER A 7 28.51 25.87 56.41
CA SER A 7 27.82 25.55 55.16
C SER A 7 28.45 26.16 53.91
N GLY A 8 28.16 25.58 52.73
CA GLY A 8 28.29 26.33 51.48
C GLY A 8 28.22 25.53 50.18
N LEU A 9 27.01 25.47 49.60
CA LEU A 9 26.69 25.35 48.17
C LEU A 9 27.47 24.33 47.31
N VAL A 10 26.80 23.25 46.91
CA VAL A 10 27.12 22.55 45.65
C VAL A 10 25.99 22.81 44.67
N VAL A 11 26.37 23.40 43.55
CA VAL A 11 25.55 23.84 42.42
C VAL A 11 24.80 22.65 41.83
N VAL A 12 23.47 22.75 41.77
CA VAL A 12 22.63 21.83 40.99
C VAL A 12 22.88 22.16 39.52
N SER A 13 23.77 21.41 38.87
CA SER A 13 23.91 21.41 37.42
C SER A 13 22.68 20.73 36.82
N SER A 14 21.70 21.53 36.46
CA SER A 14 20.56 21.12 35.63
C SER A 14 21.06 20.66 34.27
N LEU A 15 21.23 19.35 34.10
CA LEU A 15 21.35 18.72 32.79
C LEU A 15 19.96 18.78 32.13
N SER A 16 19.77 19.79 31.28
CA SER A 16 18.69 19.81 30.30
C SER A 16 18.98 18.71 29.27
N LEU A 17 18.43 17.52 29.48
CA LEU A 17 18.33 16.50 28.45
C LEU A 17 17.31 16.96 27.40
N PHE A 18 17.75 17.80 26.47
CA PHE A 18 17.13 17.88 25.16
C PHE A 18 17.60 16.65 24.38
N GLY A 19 16.70 15.70 24.13
CA GLY A 19 17.03 14.45 23.45
C GLY A 19 15.86 13.94 22.63
N CYS A 20 15.78 14.46 21.40
CA CYS A 20 15.05 13.96 20.22
C CYS A 20 13.63 13.41 20.44
N GLN A 21 12.65 14.29 20.33
CA GLN A 21 11.35 13.88 19.81
C GLN A 21 11.55 13.61 18.31
N SER A 22 11.74 12.34 17.95
CA SER A 22 11.66 11.90 16.56
C SER A 22 10.21 12.00 16.12
N THR A 23 9.75 13.20 15.79
CA THR A 23 8.52 13.37 15.02
C THR A 23 8.83 12.87 13.63
N GLN A 24 8.52 11.60 13.36
CA GLN A 24 8.37 11.12 11.99
C GLN A 24 7.23 11.92 11.38
N SER A 25 7.57 13.05 10.77
CA SER A 25 6.73 13.75 9.82
C SER A 25 6.69 12.89 8.56
N SER A 26 5.78 11.93 8.51
CA SER A 26 5.26 11.46 7.23
C SER A 26 4.10 12.38 6.86
N SER A 27 4.20 12.95 5.68
CA SER A 27 3.19 13.76 4.99
C SER A 27 1.98 12.90 4.57
N GLU A 28 1.42 12.13 5.50
CA GLU A 28 0.17 11.42 5.25
C GLU A 28 -1.00 12.33 5.59
N VAL A 29 -1.83 12.61 4.60
CA VAL A 29 -3.11 13.31 4.81
C VAL A 29 -3.91 12.52 5.83
N ASP A 30 -4.52 13.17 6.83
CA ASP A 30 -5.27 12.49 7.88
C ASP A 30 -6.64 11.98 7.38
N ASP A 31 -7.25 11.07 8.13
CA ASP A 31 -8.53 10.45 7.76
C ASP A 31 -9.71 11.42 7.75
N GLU A 32 -9.68 12.48 8.54
CA GLU A 32 -10.72 13.51 8.56
C GLU A 32 -10.70 14.31 7.26
N THR A 33 -9.50 14.66 6.79
CA THR A 33 -9.28 15.34 5.52
C THR A 33 -9.70 14.47 4.33
N ILE A 34 -9.32 13.18 4.29
CA ILE A 34 -9.78 12.26 3.23
C ILE A 34 -11.30 12.11 3.25
N ALA A 35 -11.90 11.98 4.44
CA ALA A 35 -13.36 11.91 4.56
C ALA A 35 -14.03 13.19 4.05
N LYS A 36 -13.43 14.37 4.31
CA LYS A 36 -13.90 15.65 3.76
C LYS A 36 -13.82 15.66 2.24
N TRP A 37 -12.69 15.27 1.66
CA TRP A 37 -12.56 15.23 0.20
C TRP A 37 -13.55 14.27 -0.44
N LEU A 38 -13.77 13.10 0.16
CA LEU A 38 -14.81 12.17 -0.27
C LEU A 38 -16.20 12.83 -0.27
N ARG A 39 -16.57 13.56 0.79
CA ARG A 39 -17.84 14.30 0.86
C ARG A 39 -18.00 15.29 -0.29
N ASP A 40 -16.94 16.08 -0.52
CA ASP A 40 -16.93 17.15 -1.50
C ASP A 40 -16.73 16.62 -2.94
N SER A 41 -16.31 15.36 -3.09
CA SER A 41 -16.04 14.75 -4.39
C SER A 41 -17.29 14.56 -5.25
N GLY A 42 -18.50 14.73 -4.71
CA GLY A 42 -19.74 14.49 -5.44
C GLY A 42 -19.94 13.02 -5.87
N ILE A 43 -19.18 12.07 -5.29
CA ILE A 43 -19.39 10.64 -5.54
C ILE A 43 -20.63 10.09 -4.83
N PHE A 44 -21.06 10.75 -3.74
CA PHE A 44 -22.28 10.41 -3.02
C PHE A 44 -23.50 11.01 -3.71
N SER A 45 -24.56 10.22 -3.83
CA SER A 45 -25.88 10.77 -4.16
C SER A 45 -26.39 11.65 -3.03
N ALA A 46 -27.33 12.56 -3.32
CA ALA A 46 -27.92 13.46 -2.32
C ALA A 46 -28.48 12.70 -1.09
N GLN A 47 -29.03 11.50 -1.31
CA GLN A 47 -29.56 10.64 -0.24
C GLN A 47 -28.45 9.96 0.57
N GLN A 48 -27.35 9.58 -0.06
CA GLN A 48 -26.18 9.01 0.64
C GLN A 48 -25.45 10.07 1.48
N ALA A 49 -25.42 11.32 0.98
CA ALA A 49 -24.81 12.44 1.70
C ALA A 49 -25.56 12.79 2.99
N SER A 50 -26.89 12.61 3.03
CA SER A 50 -27.69 12.89 4.23
C SER A 50 -27.67 11.79 5.29
N GLU A 51 -27.35 10.55 4.92
CA GLU A 51 -27.50 9.37 5.81
C GLU A 51 -26.18 8.73 6.26
N GLN A 52 -25.03 9.02 5.62
CA GLN A 52 -23.88 8.10 5.70
C GLN A 52 -22.50 8.71 6.01
N LEU A 53 -22.40 9.97 6.45
CA LEU A 53 -21.10 10.62 6.56
C LEU A 53 -20.25 10.25 7.79
N GLU A 54 -20.84 9.57 8.79
CA GLU A 54 -20.11 9.16 10.01
C GLU A 54 -19.60 7.70 9.97
N THR A 55 -19.89 6.92 8.91
CA THR A 55 -19.61 5.46 8.87
C THR A 55 -19.03 4.92 7.55
N ILE A 56 -18.56 5.78 6.64
CA ILE A 56 -17.95 5.31 5.39
C ILE A 56 -16.58 4.71 5.69
N ASN A 57 -16.52 3.37 5.69
CA ASN A 57 -15.26 2.66 5.64
C ASN A 57 -14.64 2.83 4.25
N TYR A 58 -13.35 3.11 4.20
CA TYR A 58 -12.57 3.15 2.98
C TYR A 58 -11.16 2.62 3.24
N GLU A 59 -10.48 2.24 2.18
CA GLU A 59 -9.05 1.97 2.20
C GLU A 59 -8.36 3.05 1.37
N ARG A 60 -7.15 3.45 1.78
CA ARG A 60 -6.41 4.52 1.12
C ARG A 60 -4.95 4.14 0.85
N GLY A 61 -4.38 4.73 -0.20
CA GLY A 61 -2.96 4.65 -0.52
C GLY A 61 -2.53 5.93 -1.22
N SER A 62 -1.28 6.31 -1.04
CA SER A 62 -0.72 7.55 -1.59
C SER A 62 0.51 7.25 -2.43
N ALA A 63 0.66 7.92 -3.56
CA ALA A 63 1.82 7.84 -4.44
C ALA A 63 1.92 9.11 -5.28
N ASP A 64 3.14 9.52 -5.62
CA ASP A 64 3.39 10.61 -6.57
C ASP A 64 3.25 10.03 -8.00
N LEU A 65 2.03 10.10 -8.55
CA LEU A 65 1.69 9.46 -9.82
C LEU A 65 2.22 10.26 -11.01
N ASN A 66 2.46 11.57 -10.86
CA ASN A 66 2.91 12.43 -11.94
C ASN A 66 4.37 12.91 -11.80
N SER A 67 5.05 12.48 -10.74
CA SER A 67 6.44 12.83 -10.41
C SER A 67 6.67 14.33 -10.20
N ASP A 68 5.67 15.05 -9.67
CA ASP A 68 5.76 16.49 -9.37
C ASP A 68 6.23 16.78 -7.93
N GLY A 69 6.46 15.73 -7.12
CA GLY A 69 6.87 15.84 -5.72
C GLY A 69 5.70 15.95 -4.74
N HIS A 70 4.45 15.96 -5.24
CA HIS A 70 3.24 15.90 -4.44
C HIS A 70 2.54 14.55 -4.58
N MET A 71 1.88 14.11 -3.52
CA MET A 71 1.24 12.79 -3.50
C MET A 71 -0.20 12.88 -4.00
N GLU A 72 -0.58 11.94 -4.87
CA GLU A 72 -1.97 11.62 -5.15
C GLU A 72 -2.49 10.55 -4.20
N HIS A 73 -3.79 10.60 -3.93
CA HIS A 73 -4.45 9.74 -2.95
C HIS A 73 -5.54 8.90 -3.62
N PHE A 74 -5.37 7.58 -3.57
CA PHE A 74 -6.38 6.63 -3.99
C PHE A 74 -7.24 6.23 -2.81
N VAL A 75 -8.56 6.33 -2.97
CA VAL A 75 -9.51 6.02 -1.92
C VAL A 75 -10.53 5.02 -2.45
N LEU A 76 -10.46 3.79 -1.96
CA LEU A 76 -11.36 2.69 -2.30
C LEU A 76 -12.49 2.60 -1.29
N ILE A 77 -13.72 2.88 -1.72
CA ILE A 77 -14.86 2.98 -0.81
C ILE A 77 -15.36 1.58 -0.45
N ARG A 78 -15.30 1.22 0.83
CA ARG A 78 -15.70 -0.09 1.39
C ARG A 78 -17.09 -0.03 2.02
N HIS A 79 -18.03 0.56 1.29
CA HIS A 79 -19.41 0.65 1.71
C HIS A 79 -20.32 -0.07 0.71
N ARG A 80 -21.35 -0.76 1.20
CA ARG A 80 -22.23 -1.63 0.38
C ARG A 80 -22.83 -0.90 -0.82
N SER A 81 -23.19 0.36 -0.68
CA SER A 81 -23.79 1.16 -1.77
C SER A 81 -22.81 1.53 -2.87
N PHE A 82 -21.50 1.38 -2.63
CA PHE A 82 -20.42 1.65 -3.58
C PHE A 82 -19.81 0.37 -4.15
N CYS A 83 -20.26 -0.80 -3.71
CA CYS A 83 -19.71 -2.09 -4.08
C CYS A 83 -20.77 -2.98 -4.72
N GLY A 84 -20.43 -3.60 -5.85
CA GLY A 84 -21.22 -4.65 -6.50
C GLY A 84 -20.36 -5.88 -6.80
N SER A 85 -20.92 -6.83 -7.55
CA SER A 85 -20.20 -8.04 -7.98
C SER A 85 -18.94 -7.74 -8.79
N GLY A 86 -18.93 -6.63 -9.53
CA GLY A 86 -17.80 -6.17 -10.34
C GLY A 86 -16.66 -5.53 -9.54
N GLY A 87 -16.91 -5.08 -8.30
CA GLY A 87 -15.95 -4.36 -7.47
C GLY A 87 -16.58 -3.14 -6.80
N CYS A 88 -15.74 -2.32 -6.17
CA CYS A 88 -16.13 -1.11 -5.49
C CYS A 88 -15.79 0.15 -6.30
N SER A 89 -16.42 1.26 -5.96
CA SER A 89 -16.07 2.57 -6.50
C SER A 89 -14.85 3.12 -5.78
N ALA A 90 -14.04 3.91 -6.49
CA ALA A 90 -12.86 4.56 -5.96
C ALA A 90 -12.72 5.98 -6.49
N VAL A 91 -11.98 6.81 -5.78
CA VAL A 91 -11.62 8.17 -6.19
C VAL A 91 -10.11 8.34 -6.11
N ILE A 92 -9.55 9.05 -7.10
CA ILE A 92 -8.17 9.54 -7.06
C ILE A 92 -8.24 11.04 -6.84
N PHE A 93 -7.57 11.51 -5.79
CA PHE A 93 -7.42 12.92 -5.48
C PHE A 93 -5.98 13.37 -5.73
N ASP A 94 -5.80 14.64 -6.11
CA ASP A 94 -4.49 15.29 -6.00
C ASP A 94 -4.18 15.62 -4.53
N HIS A 95 -2.98 16.15 -4.30
CA HIS A 95 -2.49 16.55 -2.97
C HIS A 95 -3.36 17.61 -2.25
N SER A 96 -4.22 18.32 -2.99
CA SER A 96 -5.12 19.36 -2.47
C SER A 96 -6.56 18.86 -2.25
N GLY A 97 -6.86 17.62 -2.66
CA GLY A 97 -8.20 17.04 -2.60
C GLY A 97 -9.07 17.28 -3.82
N LYS A 98 -8.50 17.79 -4.91
CA LYS A 98 -9.22 17.89 -6.18
C LYS A 98 -9.32 16.50 -6.79
N VAL A 99 -10.51 16.17 -7.30
CA VAL A 99 -10.72 14.88 -7.96
C VAL A 99 -9.97 14.83 -9.29
N ILE A 100 -9.03 13.90 -9.40
CA ILE A 100 -8.37 13.53 -10.66
C ILE A 100 -9.24 12.53 -11.43
N ASN A 101 -9.73 11.48 -10.75
CA ASN A 101 -10.54 10.46 -11.40
C ASN A 101 -11.56 9.83 -10.45
N ARG A 102 -12.69 9.38 -11.00
CA ARG A 102 -13.66 8.51 -10.31
C ARG A 102 -13.73 7.19 -11.06
N LEU A 103 -13.58 6.10 -10.33
CA LEU A 103 -13.54 4.75 -10.87
C LEU A 103 -14.70 3.92 -10.35
N THR A 104 -15.14 2.99 -11.17
CA THR A 104 -16.16 1.98 -10.84
C THR A 104 -15.57 0.59 -10.94
N SER A 105 -16.20 -0.41 -10.30
CA SER A 105 -15.83 -1.83 -10.46
C SER A 105 -14.35 -2.15 -10.21
N VAL A 106 -13.74 -1.52 -9.21
CA VAL A 106 -12.36 -1.78 -8.79
C VAL A 106 -12.34 -2.89 -7.73
N LYS A 107 -11.50 -3.91 -7.94
CA LYS A 107 -11.09 -4.85 -6.89
C LYS A 107 -9.58 -4.80 -6.72
N LYS A 108 -9.14 -5.12 -5.51
CA LYS A 108 -7.74 -5.39 -5.24
C LYS A 108 -7.22 -6.58 -6.06
N PRO A 109 -5.92 -6.60 -6.38
CA PRO A 109 -4.92 -5.62 -5.96
C PRO A 109 -5.01 -4.32 -6.77
N VAL A 110 -4.39 -3.25 -6.25
CA VAL A 110 -4.26 -1.94 -6.91
C VAL A 110 -2.77 -1.61 -6.91
N LEU A 111 -2.10 -1.80 -8.05
CA LEU A 111 -0.65 -1.92 -8.14
C LEU A 111 -0.05 -0.87 -9.07
N LEU A 112 1.04 -0.22 -8.68
CA LEU A 112 1.78 0.70 -9.55
C LEU A 112 2.69 -0.08 -10.48
N THR A 113 2.71 0.31 -11.75
CA THR A 113 3.65 -0.22 -12.75
C THR A 113 4.81 0.73 -12.93
N ASP A 114 5.91 0.27 -13.52
CA ASP A 114 7.01 1.18 -13.91
C ASP A 114 6.73 1.99 -15.19
N SER A 115 5.62 1.71 -15.89
CA SER A 115 5.25 2.45 -17.10
C SER A 115 4.57 3.77 -16.78
N TYR A 116 4.84 4.77 -17.62
CA TYR A 116 4.21 6.08 -17.58
C TYR A 116 3.57 6.37 -18.93
N GLN A 117 2.39 6.97 -18.91
CA GLN A 117 1.70 7.47 -20.09
C GLN A 117 1.30 8.93 -19.85
N ASN A 118 1.68 9.80 -20.79
CA ASN A 118 1.35 11.23 -20.71
C ASN A 118 1.79 11.91 -19.40
N GLY A 119 2.94 11.50 -18.85
CA GLY A 119 3.50 12.07 -17.61
C GLY A 119 2.91 11.52 -16.32
N TRP A 120 2.02 10.52 -16.40
CA TRP A 120 1.38 9.89 -15.24
C TRP A 120 1.70 8.39 -15.21
N GLN A 121 1.94 7.85 -14.02
CA GLN A 121 2.27 6.44 -13.80
C GLN A 121 1.05 5.57 -14.05
N ASP A 122 1.22 4.50 -14.82
CA ASP A 122 0.16 3.54 -15.08
C ASP A 122 0.01 2.61 -13.86
N PHE A 123 -1.20 2.09 -13.67
CA PHE A 123 -1.48 1.15 -12.60
C PHE A 123 -2.35 -0.02 -13.05
N ILE A 124 -2.40 -1.07 -12.25
CA ILE A 124 -3.17 -2.28 -12.50
C ILE A 124 -4.21 -2.46 -11.40
N VAL A 125 -5.44 -2.79 -11.81
CA VAL A 125 -6.50 -3.22 -10.90
C VAL A 125 -7.08 -4.56 -11.33
N TRP A 126 -7.79 -5.25 -10.43
CA TRP A 126 -8.61 -6.38 -10.83
C TRP A 126 -10.03 -5.93 -11.15
N SER A 127 -10.53 -6.28 -12.35
CA SER A 127 -11.92 -6.04 -12.73
C SER A 127 -12.40 -6.99 -13.82
N ASN A 128 -13.66 -7.40 -13.73
CA ASN A 128 -14.31 -8.29 -14.70
C ASN A 128 -13.46 -9.54 -15.04
N GLY A 129 -13.02 -10.25 -14.00
CA GLY A 129 -12.30 -11.52 -14.11
C GLY A 129 -10.84 -11.45 -14.57
N ALA A 130 -10.26 -10.25 -14.70
CA ALA A 130 -8.87 -10.09 -15.13
C ALA A 130 -8.18 -8.92 -14.45
N TYR A 131 -6.83 -8.93 -14.49
CA TYR A 131 -6.04 -7.71 -14.25
C TYR A 131 -6.19 -6.76 -15.44
N ARG A 132 -6.39 -5.48 -15.16
CA ARG A 132 -6.71 -4.43 -16.13
C ARG A 132 -5.70 -3.30 -16.02
N SER A 133 -5.15 -2.87 -17.15
CA SER A 133 -4.20 -1.75 -17.22
C SER A 133 -4.95 -0.43 -17.23
N MET A 134 -4.60 0.46 -16.31
CA MET A 134 -5.18 1.79 -16.17
C MET A 134 -4.14 2.80 -16.62
N ARG A 135 -4.33 3.33 -17.84
CA ARG A 135 -3.36 4.24 -18.47
C ARG A 135 -3.90 5.65 -18.59
N PHE A 136 -3.09 6.64 -18.26
CA PHE A 136 -3.54 8.03 -18.32
C PHE A 136 -3.63 8.50 -19.77
N ASN A 137 -4.79 9.02 -20.19
CA ASN A 137 -5.02 9.41 -21.59
C ASN A 137 -4.60 10.86 -21.91
N GLY A 138 -3.99 11.56 -20.95
CA GLY A 138 -3.63 12.99 -21.04
C GLY A 138 -4.64 13.92 -20.38
N THR A 139 -5.81 13.41 -19.97
CA THR A 139 -6.82 14.15 -19.19
C THR A 139 -7.21 13.40 -17.92
N SER A 140 -7.40 12.08 -17.99
CA SER A 140 -7.76 11.23 -16.85
C SER A 140 -7.32 9.79 -17.06
N TYR A 141 -7.38 8.99 -16.00
CA TYR A 141 -7.45 7.52 -16.14
C TYR A 141 -8.86 7.10 -16.59
N PRO A 142 -9.02 5.90 -17.16
CA PRO A 142 -10.34 5.34 -17.46
C PRO A 142 -11.21 5.21 -16.21
N SER A 143 -12.50 5.53 -16.32
CA SER A 143 -13.45 5.46 -15.19
C SER A 143 -14.04 4.06 -14.96
N ASN A 144 -13.90 3.15 -15.93
CA ASN A 144 -14.40 1.78 -15.84
C ASN A 144 -13.33 0.77 -16.28
N PRO A 145 -12.58 0.17 -15.34
CA PRO A 145 -11.55 -0.82 -15.62
C PRO A 145 -12.04 -2.08 -16.35
N SER A 146 -13.34 -2.42 -16.27
CA SER A 146 -13.87 -3.71 -16.78
C SER A 146 -13.72 -3.91 -18.29
N VAL A 147 -13.50 -2.81 -19.03
CA VAL A 147 -13.32 -2.80 -20.49
C VAL A 147 -11.89 -2.48 -20.91
N GLU A 148 -11.00 -2.21 -19.95
CA GLU A 148 -9.60 -1.87 -20.24
C GLU A 148 -8.77 -3.10 -20.64
N PRO A 149 -7.63 -2.93 -21.31
CA PRO A 149 -6.77 -4.04 -21.73
C PRO A 149 -6.36 -4.96 -20.57
N THR A 150 -6.35 -6.27 -20.82
CA THR A 150 -5.96 -7.26 -19.82
C THR A 150 -4.44 -7.35 -19.67
N VAL A 151 -3.97 -7.58 -18.45
CA VAL A 151 -2.55 -7.82 -18.14
C VAL A 151 -2.34 -9.26 -17.68
N ASP A 152 -1.37 -9.97 -18.26
CA ASP A 152 -1.00 -11.33 -17.84
C ASP A 152 -0.01 -11.31 -16.67
N ARG A 153 -0.51 -11.07 -15.46
CA ARG A 153 0.29 -11.18 -14.24
C ARG A 153 0.52 -12.61 -13.78
N GLU A 154 -0.28 -13.57 -14.25
CA GLU A 154 -0.16 -14.97 -13.80
C GLU A 154 1.08 -15.64 -14.39
N SER A 155 1.45 -15.32 -15.63
CA SER A 155 2.73 -15.78 -16.19
C SER A 155 3.93 -15.22 -15.44
N GLN A 156 3.94 -13.92 -15.12
CA GLN A 156 4.99 -13.30 -14.32
C GLN A 156 5.07 -13.92 -12.90
N ARG A 157 3.93 -14.13 -12.25
CA ARG A 157 3.88 -14.79 -10.93
C ARG A 157 4.42 -16.22 -10.97
N ARG A 158 4.16 -16.97 -12.05
CA ARG A 158 4.71 -18.33 -12.24
C ARG A 158 6.23 -18.30 -12.42
N ALA A 159 6.76 -17.33 -13.16
CA ALA A 159 8.20 -17.14 -13.29
C ALA A 159 8.85 -16.79 -11.94
N ALA A 160 8.24 -15.87 -11.18
CA ALA A 160 8.69 -15.52 -9.83
C ALA A 160 8.66 -16.73 -8.89
N LEU A 161 7.59 -17.53 -8.92
CA LEU A 161 7.49 -18.77 -8.16
C LEU A 161 8.61 -19.75 -8.53
N PHE A 162 8.87 -19.93 -9.83
CA PHE A 162 9.95 -20.78 -10.32
C PHE A 162 11.31 -20.34 -9.76
N GLY A 163 11.58 -19.03 -9.73
CA GLY A 163 12.78 -18.46 -9.12
C GLY A 163 12.94 -18.85 -7.66
N VAL A 164 11.90 -18.69 -6.84
CA VAL A 164 11.93 -19.10 -5.41
C VAL A 164 12.16 -20.60 -5.29
N THR A 165 11.41 -21.41 -6.05
CA THR A 165 11.50 -22.87 -5.95
C THR A 165 12.83 -23.43 -6.45
N SER A 166 13.58 -22.69 -7.27
CA SER A 166 14.88 -23.13 -7.80
C SER A 166 16.04 -22.83 -6.85
N THR A 167 15.79 -22.14 -5.73
CA THR A 167 16.82 -21.91 -4.72
C THR A 167 17.24 -23.21 -4.04
N GLU A 168 18.51 -23.31 -3.66
CA GLU A 168 19.01 -24.46 -2.88
C GLU A 168 18.20 -24.64 -1.59
N LEU A 169 17.91 -23.54 -0.90
CA LEU A 169 17.09 -23.51 0.30
C LEU A 169 15.72 -24.19 0.09
N TYR A 170 15.03 -23.91 -1.01
CA TYR A 170 13.75 -24.57 -1.29
C TYR A 170 13.94 -26.02 -1.77
N GLN A 171 14.95 -26.30 -2.60
CA GLN A 171 15.19 -27.64 -3.17
C GLN A 171 15.64 -28.67 -2.14
N GLN A 172 16.33 -28.26 -1.07
CA GLN A 172 16.81 -29.17 -0.03
C GLN A 172 15.64 -29.80 0.75
N ASP A 173 14.74 -29.00 1.32
CA ASP A 173 13.54 -29.53 2.00
C ASP A 173 12.33 -28.56 2.06
N GLY A 174 12.33 -27.51 1.24
CA GLY A 174 11.26 -26.52 1.20
C GLY A 174 9.92 -27.11 0.76
N TYR A 175 8.84 -26.72 1.44
CA TYR A 175 7.50 -27.20 1.15
C TYR A 175 6.42 -26.16 1.42
N GLY A 176 5.24 -26.40 0.86
CA GLY A 176 4.03 -25.62 1.15
C GLY A 176 4.09 -24.17 0.67
N ILE A 177 4.83 -23.90 -0.42
CA ILE A 177 4.93 -22.56 -1.00
C ILE A 177 3.55 -22.02 -1.43
N LYS A 178 3.25 -20.79 -1.02
CA LYS A 178 1.98 -20.12 -1.31
C LYS A 178 2.22 -18.66 -1.67
N PRO A 179 1.51 -18.11 -2.67
CA PRO A 179 1.57 -16.68 -2.93
C PRO A 179 0.91 -15.89 -1.79
N ILE A 180 1.51 -14.77 -1.44
CA ILE A 180 0.95 -13.79 -0.51
C ILE A 180 0.24 -12.72 -1.34
N LYS A 181 -1.03 -12.46 -1.03
CA LYS A 181 -1.81 -11.43 -1.71
C LYS A 181 -1.34 -10.04 -1.26
N ASN A 182 -1.18 -9.15 -2.22
CA ASN A 182 -0.87 -7.76 -1.91
C ASN A 182 -2.16 -7.00 -1.58
N GLU A 183 -2.28 -6.59 -0.32
CA GLU A 183 -3.40 -5.80 0.18
C GLU A 183 -3.05 -4.32 0.27
N VAL A 184 -1.79 -3.94 0.05
CA VAL A 184 -1.36 -2.55 0.08
C VAL A 184 -1.75 -1.89 -1.24
N LEU A 185 -2.43 -0.74 -1.15
CA LEU A 185 -2.75 0.09 -2.30
C LEU A 185 -1.46 0.75 -2.79
N TRP A 186 -1.25 0.78 -4.11
CA TRP A 186 -0.04 1.30 -4.75
C TRP A 186 1.25 0.52 -4.51
N ALA A 187 1.15 -0.74 -4.13
CA ALA A 187 2.32 -1.59 -4.13
C ALA A 187 2.84 -1.85 -5.57
N PRO A 188 4.15 -2.12 -5.74
CA PRO A 188 4.73 -2.39 -7.07
C PRO A 188 4.08 -3.61 -7.73
N ALA A 189 3.79 -3.52 -9.02
CA ALA A 189 3.11 -4.56 -9.79
C ALA A 189 4.01 -5.76 -10.11
N GLU A 190 5.31 -5.49 -10.21
CA GLU A 190 6.39 -6.41 -10.58
C GLU A 190 7.02 -7.09 -9.36
N VAL A 191 6.56 -6.77 -8.15
CA VAL A 191 7.00 -7.42 -6.92
C VAL A 191 6.00 -8.49 -6.50
N TYR A 192 6.50 -9.70 -6.28
CA TYR A 192 5.72 -10.87 -5.88
C TYR A 192 6.21 -11.41 -4.55
N HIS A 193 5.29 -11.82 -3.69
CA HIS A 193 5.60 -12.34 -2.38
C HIS A 193 5.10 -13.78 -2.24
N PHE A 194 5.90 -14.61 -1.59
CA PHE A 194 5.56 -16.00 -1.29
C PHE A 194 5.92 -16.32 0.16
N SER A 195 5.20 -17.25 0.76
CA SER A 195 5.63 -17.91 2.00
C SER A 195 5.80 -19.40 1.78
N PHE A 196 6.76 -20.01 2.48
CA PHE A 196 6.97 -21.46 2.50
C PHE A 196 7.56 -21.90 3.85
N ARG A 197 7.65 -23.22 4.05
CA ARG A 197 8.22 -23.85 5.25
C ARG A 197 9.40 -24.74 4.85
N HIS A 198 10.24 -25.05 5.82
CA HIS A 198 11.44 -25.87 5.68
C HIS A 198 11.39 -26.97 6.76
N TYR A 199 11.56 -28.25 6.39
CA TYR A 199 11.49 -29.37 7.35
C TYR A 199 12.67 -29.35 8.33
N GLY A 200 13.86 -29.00 7.86
CA GLY A 200 15.07 -28.85 8.70
C GLY A 200 15.04 -27.62 9.62
N ASP A 201 14.03 -26.76 9.46
CA ASP A 201 13.85 -25.55 10.28
C ASP A 201 12.36 -25.32 10.60
N PRO A 202 11.75 -26.19 11.43
CA PRO A 202 10.30 -26.21 11.65
C PRO A 202 9.80 -25.02 12.47
N GLN A 203 10.70 -24.25 13.10
CA GLN A 203 10.35 -23.12 13.95
C GLN A 203 10.21 -21.81 13.16
N ASN A 204 10.48 -21.80 11.85
CA ASN A 204 10.41 -20.60 11.01
C ASN A 204 9.41 -20.76 9.85
N ILE A 205 8.91 -19.61 9.39
CA ILE A 205 8.28 -19.44 8.07
C ILE A 205 9.21 -18.58 7.23
N TYR A 206 9.42 -19.00 5.99
CA TYR A 206 10.22 -18.26 5.03
C TYR A 206 9.32 -17.37 4.19
N PHE A 207 9.72 -16.12 4.02
CA PHE A 207 9.07 -15.13 3.18
C PHE A 207 10.02 -14.76 2.05
N ALA A 208 9.60 -15.03 0.82
CA ALA A 208 10.34 -14.68 -0.38
C ALA A 208 9.71 -13.45 -1.04
N THR A 209 10.53 -12.47 -1.37
CA THR A 209 10.18 -11.30 -2.18
C THR A 209 10.95 -11.38 -3.49
N VAL A 210 10.21 -11.40 -4.60
CA VAL A 210 10.77 -11.45 -5.95
C VAL A 210 10.42 -10.16 -6.67
N ASP A 211 11.44 -9.43 -7.11
CA ASP A 211 11.31 -8.30 -8.00
C ASP A 211 11.67 -8.77 -9.42
N VAL A 212 10.67 -8.91 -10.29
CA VAL A 212 10.91 -9.44 -11.65
C VAL A 212 11.56 -8.42 -12.58
N ARG A 213 11.77 -7.18 -12.15
CA ARG A 213 12.39 -6.11 -12.97
C ARG A 213 13.90 -6.27 -13.07
N ASN A 214 14.52 -6.69 -11.98
CA ASN A 214 15.96 -6.79 -11.82
C ASN A 214 16.41 -8.20 -11.40
N GLU A 215 15.53 -9.19 -11.53
CA GLU A 215 15.76 -10.58 -11.08
C GLU A 215 16.13 -10.67 -9.59
N GLY A 216 15.71 -9.68 -8.79
CA GLY A 216 15.95 -9.65 -7.36
C GLY A 216 15.14 -10.72 -6.63
N LEU A 217 15.81 -11.54 -5.82
CA LEU A 217 15.18 -12.49 -4.92
C LEU A 217 15.76 -12.32 -3.52
N GLU A 218 14.89 -11.98 -2.58
CA GLU A 218 15.20 -11.93 -1.16
C GLU A 218 14.38 -12.97 -0.41
N ILE A 219 15.01 -13.72 0.50
CA ILE A 219 14.33 -14.68 1.36
C ILE A 219 14.68 -14.40 2.82
N GLN A 220 13.67 -14.21 3.66
CA GLN A 220 13.80 -13.97 5.09
C GLN A 220 13.09 -15.06 5.88
N ALA A 221 13.74 -15.61 6.91
CA ALA A 221 13.12 -16.53 7.86
C ALA A 221 12.57 -15.74 9.05
N LEU A 222 11.31 -15.96 9.40
CA LEU A 222 10.68 -15.39 10.58
C LEU A 222 10.24 -16.50 11.54
N PRO A 223 10.55 -16.39 12.84
CA PRO A 223 10.10 -17.35 13.84
C PRO A 223 8.58 -17.44 13.89
N LEU A 224 8.06 -18.66 14.07
CA LEU A 224 6.69 -18.87 14.47
C LEU A 224 6.50 -18.25 15.86
N GLN A 225 5.62 -17.26 15.97
CA GLN A 225 5.22 -16.74 17.26
C GLN A 225 4.56 -17.87 18.08
N PRO A 226 4.95 -18.06 19.35
CA PRO A 226 4.38 -19.10 20.22
C PRO A 226 2.90 -18.86 20.54
#